data_AF-A0A7S0UKG0-F1
#
_entry.id   AF-A0A7S0UKG0-F1
#
_cell.length_a   1.000
_cell.length_b   1.000
_cell.length_c   1.000
_cell.angle_alpha   90.00
_cell.angle_beta   90.00
_cell.angle_gamma   90.00
#
_symmetry.space_group_name_H-M   'P 1'
#
loop_
_entity.id
_entity.type
_entity.pdbx_description
1 polymer ?
#
loop_
_entity_poly.entity_id
_entity_poly.type
_entity_poly.pdbx_seq_one_letter_code
_entity_poly.pdbx_strand_id
1 'polypeptide(L)'
;MVENQDDDGSMPNVVPPMGKIEGAPNWQTAYPMILWNMMTYYGDRLLISNHHDSLVRYFDFLDSSYHKTGLKNFRTGYGDWVPPKGYPNADKHFMGAFALLGDIKLGIDIFGYSDHPESDFQATRLIDLQSKISPEFHDVFFNSTSGVYMSGLQTEQALPLYLGVVPKELQSSILSQLVHDIQVTQKGHTTSGIIGIKYCMEALSSYDRGDVALDRMTK
;
A
#
# COMPACT_ATOMS: atom_id res chain seq x y z
N MET A 1 -1.76 -14.77 14.47
CA MET A 1 -0.77 -14.07 13.63
C MET A 1 0.55 -13.94 14.37
N VAL A 2 0.58 -13.29 15.54
CA VAL A 2 1.81 -13.13 16.36
C VAL A 2 2.56 -14.44 16.62
N GLU A 3 1.87 -15.52 17.01
CA GLU A 3 2.47 -16.85 17.24
C GLU A 3 3.12 -17.48 15.99
N ASN A 4 2.88 -16.92 14.80
CA ASN A 4 3.46 -17.41 13.54
C ASN A 4 4.29 -16.34 12.83
N GLN A 5 4.66 -15.24 13.52
CA GLN A 5 5.62 -14.27 13.01
C GLN A 5 7.02 -14.92 12.96
N ASP A 6 7.69 -14.89 11.81
CA ASP A 6 9.04 -15.43 11.64
C ASP A 6 10.06 -14.64 12.48
N ASP A 7 11.23 -15.23 12.77
CA ASP A 7 12.28 -14.62 13.61
C ASP A 7 12.78 -13.26 13.09
N ASP A 8 12.76 -13.05 11.77
CA ASP A 8 13.15 -11.79 11.13
C ASP A 8 12.09 -10.69 11.22
N GLY A 9 10.89 -11.00 11.75
CA GLY A 9 9.78 -10.06 11.91
C GLY A 9 8.72 -10.17 10.81
N SER A 10 8.96 -10.93 9.75
CA SER A 10 8.00 -11.12 8.65
C SER A 10 6.79 -11.96 9.07
N MET A 11 5.68 -11.76 8.34
CA MET A 11 4.43 -12.49 8.51
C MET A 11 4.21 -13.50 7.36
N PRO A 12 3.62 -14.68 7.62
CA PRO A 12 3.31 -15.64 6.57
C PRO A 12 2.06 -15.22 5.78
N ASN A 13 1.91 -15.77 4.56
CA ASN A 13 0.72 -15.52 3.72
C ASN A 13 -0.59 -16.10 4.27
N VAL A 14 -0.50 -17.15 5.09
CA VAL A 14 -1.63 -17.90 5.65
C VAL A 14 -1.35 -18.18 7.11
N VAL A 15 -2.37 -18.03 7.97
CA VAL A 15 -2.28 -18.24 9.41
C VAL A 15 -3.44 -19.13 9.86
N PRO A 16 -3.19 -20.31 10.47
CA PRO A 16 -1.88 -20.94 10.68
C PRO A 16 -1.17 -21.33 9.36
N PRO A 17 0.17 -21.35 9.31
CA PRO A 17 0.92 -21.55 8.07
C PRO A 17 0.83 -23.00 7.57
N MET A 18 0.65 -23.16 6.26
CA MET A 18 0.77 -24.44 5.55
C MET A 18 2.16 -24.57 4.92
N GLY A 19 3.19 -24.68 5.77
CA GLY A 19 4.61 -24.70 5.37
C GLY A 19 5.26 -23.32 5.39
N LYS A 20 6.59 -23.28 5.20
CA LYS A 20 7.35 -22.02 5.23
C LYS A 20 7.36 -21.38 3.84
N ILE A 21 6.37 -20.53 3.59
CA ILE A 21 6.27 -19.69 2.39
C ILE A 21 6.46 -18.25 2.82
N GLU A 22 7.44 -17.58 2.19
CA GLU A 22 7.72 -16.17 2.43
C GLU A 22 6.47 -15.30 2.17
N GLY A 23 6.18 -14.39 3.10
CA GLY A 23 5.04 -13.48 3.00
C GLY A 23 5.17 -12.53 1.80
N ALA A 24 4.14 -12.46 0.97
CA ALA A 24 4.00 -11.45 -0.05
C ALA A 24 3.73 -10.07 0.61
N PRO A 25 4.37 -8.97 0.17
CA PRO A 25 4.25 -7.67 0.83
C PRO A 25 2.81 -7.24 1.14
N ASN A 26 1.92 -7.22 0.14
CA ASN A 26 0.51 -6.84 0.32
C ASN A 26 -0.33 -7.82 1.19
N TRP A 27 0.14 -9.06 1.40
CA TRP A 27 -0.52 -10.02 2.29
C TRP A 27 -0.09 -9.81 3.74
N GLN A 28 1.19 -9.47 3.96
CA GLN A 28 1.72 -9.20 5.30
C GLN A 28 1.06 -7.96 5.94
N THR A 29 0.67 -6.98 5.13
CA THR A 29 -0.16 -5.82 5.53
C THR A 29 -1.41 -6.21 6.33
N ALA A 30 -1.94 -7.43 6.17
CA ALA A 30 -3.11 -7.88 6.92
C ALA A 30 -2.91 -7.76 8.45
N TYR A 31 -1.70 -8.02 8.96
CA TYR A 31 -1.45 -7.92 10.40
C TYR A 31 -1.65 -6.51 10.95
N PRO A 32 -0.87 -5.48 10.54
CA PRO A 32 -1.09 -4.12 11.02
C PRO A 32 -2.49 -3.58 10.63
N MET A 33 -3.02 -3.94 9.45
CA MET A 33 -4.33 -3.46 9.00
C MET A 33 -5.48 -3.97 9.88
N ILE A 34 -5.43 -5.23 10.32
CA ILE A 34 -6.45 -5.77 11.23
C ILE A 34 -6.41 -5.04 12.57
N LEU A 35 -5.22 -4.80 13.13
CA LEU A 35 -5.07 -4.07 14.39
C LEU A 35 -5.59 -2.63 14.26
N TRP A 36 -5.24 -1.95 13.17
CA TRP A 36 -5.74 -0.61 12.89
C TRP A 36 -7.26 -0.56 12.74
N ASN A 37 -7.86 -1.52 12.05
CA ASN A 37 -9.32 -1.60 11.90
C ASN A 37 -9.99 -1.89 13.25
N MET A 38 -9.42 -2.75 14.09
CA MET A 38 -9.92 -3.00 15.44
C MET A 38 -9.93 -1.72 16.27
N MET A 39 -8.85 -0.94 16.21
CA MET A 39 -8.81 0.37 16.88
C MET A 39 -9.80 1.36 16.27
N THR A 40 -9.82 1.51 14.95
CA THR A 40 -10.62 2.54 14.26
C THR A 40 -12.12 2.32 14.43
N TYR A 41 -12.58 1.07 14.35
CA TYR A 41 -14.01 0.74 14.41
C TYR A 41 -14.52 0.38 15.81
N TYR A 42 -13.65 -0.09 16.71
CA TYR A 42 -14.06 -0.53 18.06
C TYR A 42 -13.38 0.24 19.20
N GLY A 43 -12.42 1.13 18.91
CA GLY A 43 -11.73 1.95 19.91
C GLY A 43 -10.69 1.19 20.76
N ASP A 44 -10.28 0.00 20.34
CA ASP A 44 -9.39 -0.88 21.12
C ASP A 44 -7.91 -0.45 21.03
N ARG A 45 -7.55 0.58 21.81
CA ARG A 45 -6.16 1.08 21.94
C ARG A 45 -5.25 0.09 22.67
N LEU A 46 -5.81 -0.66 23.62
CA LEU A 46 -5.06 -1.64 24.40
C LEU A 46 -4.53 -2.75 23.51
N LEU A 47 -5.30 -3.16 22.50
CA LEU A 47 -4.84 -4.13 21.50
C LEU A 47 -3.57 -3.66 20.78
N ILE A 48 -3.47 -2.40 20.36
CA ILE A 48 -2.24 -1.89 19.73
C ILE A 48 -1.06 -1.95 20.71
N SER A 49 -1.27 -1.52 21.97
CA SER A 49 -0.23 -1.55 22.99
C SER A 49 0.24 -2.97 23.31
N ASN A 50 -0.67 -3.94 23.36
CA ASN A 50 -0.34 -5.35 23.62
C ASN A 50 0.44 -5.99 22.45
N HIS A 51 0.32 -5.43 21.26
CA HIS A 51 0.98 -5.91 20.04
C HIS A 51 2.24 -5.12 19.68
N HIS A 52 2.70 -4.22 20.58
CA HIS A 52 3.80 -3.29 20.31
C HIS A 52 5.06 -4.01 19.80
N ASP A 53 5.59 -4.97 20.55
CA ASP A 53 6.84 -5.65 20.19
C ASP A 53 6.76 -6.35 18.82
N SER A 54 5.63 -7.01 18.53
CA SER A 54 5.41 -7.67 17.22
C SER A 54 5.28 -6.67 16.07
N LEU A 55 4.65 -5.51 16.32
CA LEU A 55 4.60 -4.42 15.35
C LEU A 55 5.98 -3.83 15.09
N VAL A 56 6.78 -3.57 16.13
CA VAL A 56 8.15 -3.08 15.99
C VAL A 56 8.98 -4.03 15.13
N ARG A 57 8.94 -5.33 15.42
CA ARG A 57 9.64 -6.34 14.62
C ARG A 57 9.17 -6.39 13.16
N TYR A 58 7.87 -6.20 12.92
CA TYR A 58 7.33 -6.13 11.56
C TYR A 58 7.89 -4.92 10.79
N PHE A 59 7.92 -3.76 11.43
CA PHE A 59 8.46 -2.55 10.80
C PHE A 59 9.99 -2.57 10.66
N ASP A 60 10.71 -3.24 11.55
CA ASP A 60 12.14 -3.53 11.41
C ASP A 60 12.44 -4.42 10.19
N PHE A 61 11.60 -5.44 9.97
CA PHE A 61 11.68 -6.29 8.78
C PHE A 61 11.47 -5.48 7.49
N LEU A 62 10.48 -4.58 7.47
CA LEU A 62 10.22 -3.73 6.30
C LEU A 62 11.39 -2.77 6.04
N ASP A 63 11.89 -2.11 7.08
CA ASP A 63 13.03 -1.19 7.04
C ASP A 63 14.30 -1.88 6.51
N SER A 64 14.63 -3.05 7.07
CA SER A 64 15.78 -3.85 6.62
C SER A 64 15.63 -4.38 5.19
N SER A 65 14.41 -4.79 4.80
CA SER A 65 14.11 -5.22 3.42
C SER A 65 14.36 -4.09 2.42
N TYR A 66 13.99 -2.86 2.77
CA TYR A 66 14.19 -1.69 1.92
C TYR A 66 15.68 -1.38 1.79
N HIS A 67 16.41 -1.28 2.90
CA HIS A 67 17.85 -0.98 2.89
C HIS A 67 18.69 -2.03 2.15
N LYS A 68 18.19 -3.27 2.02
CA LYS A 68 18.85 -4.33 1.25
C LYS A 68 18.77 -4.14 -0.27
N THR A 69 17.69 -3.53 -0.78
CA THR A 69 17.34 -3.59 -2.22
C THR A 69 16.93 -2.27 -2.87
N GLY A 70 16.54 -1.26 -2.09
CA GLY A 70 15.88 -0.05 -2.58
C GLY A 70 14.49 -0.33 -3.17
N LEU A 71 13.77 0.71 -3.62
CA LEU A 71 12.43 0.51 -4.18
C LEU A 71 12.42 -0.21 -5.53
N LYS A 72 13.39 0.10 -6.38
CA LYS A 72 13.45 -0.43 -7.77
C LYS A 72 13.47 -1.95 -7.83
N ASN A 73 14.16 -2.60 -6.88
CA ASN A 73 14.28 -4.05 -6.81
C ASN A 73 13.63 -4.62 -5.54
N PHE A 74 12.67 -3.89 -4.98
CA PHE A 74 12.05 -4.28 -3.72
C PHE A 74 11.36 -5.64 -3.84
N ARG A 75 11.22 -6.35 -2.72
CA ARG A 75 10.58 -7.66 -2.66
C ARG A 75 9.18 -7.67 -3.30
N THR A 76 8.84 -8.79 -3.91
CA THR A 76 7.58 -8.97 -4.65
C THR A 76 6.73 -10.08 -4.04
N GLY A 77 5.57 -10.33 -4.63
CA GLY A 77 4.68 -11.42 -4.23
C GLY A 77 3.58 -11.62 -5.26
N TYR A 78 2.35 -11.80 -4.79
CA TYR A 78 1.19 -12.00 -5.66
C TYR A 78 0.84 -10.77 -6.53
N GLY A 79 1.29 -9.56 -6.15
CA GLY A 79 1.01 -8.33 -6.88
C GLY A 79 -0.46 -7.93 -6.82
N ASP A 80 -0.95 -7.24 -7.84
CA ASP A 80 -2.37 -6.87 -7.97
C ASP A 80 -3.21 -8.07 -8.46
N TRP A 81 -3.41 -9.04 -7.56
CA TRP A 81 -3.88 -10.39 -7.90
C TRP A 81 -5.27 -10.40 -8.57
N VAL A 82 -5.42 -11.22 -9.60
CA VAL A 82 -6.66 -11.45 -10.39
C VAL A 82 -7.25 -10.17 -11.00
N PRO A 83 -6.53 -9.47 -11.89
CA PRO A 83 -7.17 -8.50 -12.75
C PRO A 83 -8.18 -9.20 -13.68
N PRO A 84 -9.17 -8.49 -14.23
CA PRO A 84 -10.12 -9.07 -15.18
C PRO A 84 -9.41 -9.71 -16.39
N LYS A 85 -10.02 -10.76 -16.94
CA LYS A 85 -9.43 -11.51 -18.05
C LYS A 85 -9.10 -10.59 -19.22
N GLY A 86 -7.85 -10.65 -19.69
CA GLY A 86 -7.38 -9.85 -20.82
C GLY A 86 -6.61 -8.59 -20.41
N TYR A 87 -6.56 -8.25 -19.13
CA TYR A 87 -5.73 -7.16 -18.62
C TYR A 87 -4.44 -7.68 -17.98
N PRO A 88 -3.30 -6.98 -18.16
CA PRO A 88 -2.06 -7.33 -17.51
C PRO A 88 -2.12 -7.04 -16.00
N ASN A 89 -1.24 -7.69 -15.23
CA ASN A 89 -1.02 -7.32 -13.84
C ASN A 89 -0.17 -6.04 -13.79
N ALA A 90 -0.43 -5.19 -12.79
CA ALA A 90 0.51 -4.14 -12.41
C ALA A 90 1.89 -4.71 -12.07
N ASP A 91 2.94 -3.92 -12.29
CA ASP A 91 4.31 -4.35 -12.02
C ASP A 91 4.50 -4.82 -10.57
N LYS A 92 5.19 -5.95 -10.40
CA LYS A 92 5.30 -6.60 -9.08
C LYS A 92 6.21 -5.87 -8.11
N HIS A 93 7.26 -5.18 -8.59
CA HIS A 93 8.13 -4.38 -7.75
C HIS A 93 7.42 -3.10 -7.32
N PHE A 94 6.67 -2.47 -8.23
CA PHE A 94 5.76 -1.36 -7.91
C PHE A 94 4.74 -1.76 -6.83
N MET A 95 4.09 -2.92 -6.96
CA MET A 95 3.15 -3.41 -5.96
C MET A 95 3.80 -3.74 -4.61
N GLY A 96 5.07 -4.17 -4.61
CA GLY A 96 5.84 -4.38 -3.39
C GLY A 96 6.20 -3.06 -2.70
N ALA A 97 6.67 -2.07 -3.48
CA ALA A 97 6.98 -0.73 -2.99
C ALA A 97 5.74 -0.01 -2.45
N PHE A 98 4.59 -0.21 -3.10
CA PHE A 98 3.31 0.29 -2.61
C PHE A 98 2.99 -0.27 -1.23
N ALA A 99 3.12 -1.59 -1.05
CA ALA A 99 2.87 -2.25 0.23
C ALA A 99 3.77 -1.69 1.34
N LEU A 100 5.07 -1.53 1.05
CA LEU A 100 6.03 -0.94 1.99
C LEU A 100 5.60 0.45 2.45
N LEU A 101 5.33 1.37 1.51
CA LEU A 101 5.02 2.74 1.87
C LEU A 101 3.62 2.86 2.50
N GLY A 102 2.66 2.05 2.06
CA GLY A 102 1.34 1.92 2.65
C GLY A 102 1.41 1.43 4.10
N ASP A 103 2.22 0.40 4.36
CA ASP A 103 2.42 -0.12 5.71
C ASP A 103 3.15 0.88 6.60
N ILE A 104 4.17 1.59 6.10
CA ILE A 104 4.84 2.65 6.87
C ILE A 104 3.83 3.73 7.27
N LYS A 105 2.98 4.19 6.34
CA LYS A 105 1.92 5.17 6.64
C LYS A 105 0.96 4.66 7.71
N LEU A 106 0.53 3.40 7.57
CA LEU A 106 -0.31 2.72 8.54
C LEU A 106 0.38 2.57 9.91
N GLY A 107 1.69 2.31 9.93
CA GLY A 107 2.49 2.19 11.14
C GLY A 107 2.61 3.52 11.89
N ILE A 108 2.77 4.63 11.17
CA ILE A 108 2.75 5.98 11.75
C ILE A 108 1.42 6.21 12.48
N ASP A 109 0.30 5.87 11.84
CA ASP A 109 -1.02 5.98 12.44
C ASP A 109 -1.15 5.02 13.66
N ILE A 110 -0.81 3.74 13.51
CA ILE A 110 -0.90 2.75 14.59
C ILE A 110 -0.10 3.20 15.83
N PHE A 111 1.15 3.60 15.65
CA PHE A 111 1.99 4.02 16.78
C PHE A 111 1.54 5.39 17.34
N GLY A 112 1.15 6.34 16.49
CA GLY A 112 0.65 7.65 16.94
C GLY A 112 -0.65 7.59 17.75
N TYR A 113 -1.44 6.53 17.60
CA TYR A 113 -2.65 6.29 18.40
C TYR A 113 -2.45 5.29 19.56
N SER A 114 -1.25 4.75 19.72
CA SER A 114 -0.92 3.78 20.78
C SER A 114 -0.54 4.46 22.08
N ASP A 115 -1.03 3.93 23.20
CA ASP A 115 -0.70 4.39 24.55
C ASP A 115 0.59 3.73 25.11
N HIS A 116 1.31 2.95 24.29
CA HIS A 116 2.57 2.30 24.71
C HIS A 116 3.69 3.35 24.92
N PRO A 117 4.51 3.28 25.99
CA PRO A 117 5.53 4.30 26.29
C PRO A 117 6.57 4.55 25.18
N GLU A 118 6.82 3.56 24.33
CA GLU A 118 7.79 3.64 23.22
C GLU A 118 7.13 3.95 21.86
N SER A 119 5.81 4.16 21.81
CA SER A 119 5.08 4.35 20.55
C SER A 119 5.52 5.60 19.79
N ASP A 120 5.69 6.73 20.48
CA ASP A 120 6.11 8.01 19.88
C ASP A 120 7.47 7.90 19.18
N PHE A 121 8.39 7.12 19.74
CA PHE A 121 9.69 6.87 19.13
C PHE A 121 9.54 6.09 17.81
N GLN A 122 8.71 5.05 17.80
CA GLN A 122 8.47 4.26 16.59
C GLN A 122 7.74 5.06 15.51
N ALA A 123 6.75 5.87 15.88
CA ALA A 123 6.07 6.78 14.97
C ALA A 123 7.06 7.76 14.31
N THR A 124 7.92 8.40 15.12
CA THR A 124 8.95 9.33 14.63
C THR A 124 9.91 8.66 13.64
N ARG A 125 10.39 7.46 13.98
CA ARG A 125 11.27 6.68 13.10
C ARG A 125 10.60 6.36 11.75
N LEU A 126 9.32 5.99 11.75
CA LEU A 126 8.58 5.70 10.53
C LEU A 126 8.30 6.97 9.70
N ILE A 127 8.04 8.12 10.35
CA ILE A 127 7.93 9.41 9.67
C ILE A 127 9.24 9.76 8.94
N ASP A 128 10.38 9.58 9.61
CA ASP A 128 11.69 9.82 9.01
C ASP A 128 11.94 8.88 7.82
N LEU A 129 11.56 7.60 7.93
CA LEU A 129 11.66 6.65 6.82
C LEU A 129 10.74 7.02 5.65
N GLN A 130 9.48 7.35 5.91
CA GLN A 130 8.52 7.81 4.91
C GLN A 130 9.06 9.03 4.14
N SER A 131 9.64 10.00 4.84
CA SER A 131 10.18 11.23 4.23
C SER A 131 11.27 10.97 3.18
N LYS A 132 11.99 9.85 3.29
CA LYS A 132 13.03 9.42 2.34
C LYS A 132 12.45 8.61 1.19
N ILE A 133 11.52 7.70 1.50
CA ILE A 133 10.98 6.74 0.52
C ILE A 133 9.94 7.38 -0.40
N SER A 134 9.12 8.32 0.11
CA SER A 134 8.09 8.99 -0.69
C SER A 134 8.61 9.65 -1.97
N PRO A 135 9.69 10.49 -1.96
CA PRO A 135 10.23 11.04 -3.20
C PRO A 135 10.89 9.97 -4.08
N GLU A 136 11.60 8.99 -3.50
CA GLU A 136 12.18 7.87 -4.28
C GLU A 136 11.11 7.11 -5.05
N PHE A 137 9.92 6.90 -4.46
CA PHE A 137 8.81 6.21 -5.12
C PHE A 137 8.42 6.92 -6.43
N HIS A 138 8.31 8.25 -6.39
CA HIS A 138 8.03 9.03 -7.59
C HIS A 138 9.15 8.85 -8.62
N ASP A 139 10.40 9.06 -8.22
CA ASP A 139 11.56 9.03 -9.12
C ASP A 139 11.77 7.66 -9.78
N VAL A 140 11.48 6.58 -9.07
CA VAL A 140 11.68 5.21 -9.57
C VAL A 140 10.57 4.78 -10.55
N PHE A 141 9.31 5.15 -10.28
CA PHE A 141 8.16 4.57 -10.98
C PHE A 141 7.45 5.53 -11.94
N PHE A 142 7.73 6.83 -11.88
CA PHE A 142 7.17 7.81 -12.82
C PHE A 142 8.02 7.91 -14.08
N ASN A 143 7.39 7.85 -15.26
CA ASN A 143 8.05 8.08 -16.53
C ASN A 143 7.75 9.51 -17.01
N SER A 144 8.76 10.38 -16.94
CA SER A 144 8.64 11.79 -17.35
C SER A 144 8.44 11.99 -18.86
N THR A 145 8.77 11.00 -19.68
CA THR A 145 8.59 11.06 -21.15
C THR A 145 7.14 10.76 -21.53
N SER A 146 6.52 9.73 -20.94
CA SER A 146 5.13 9.37 -21.19
C SER A 146 4.13 10.08 -20.27
N GLY A 147 4.58 10.63 -19.16
CA GLY A 147 3.73 11.33 -18.19
C GLY A 147 2.82 10.40 -17.38
N VAL A 148 3.20 9.12 -17.23
CA VAL A 148 2.46 8.11 -16.46
C VAL A 148 3.37 7.36 -15.51
N TYR A 149 2.79 6.78 -14.46
CA TYR A 149 3.47 5.76 -13.67
C TYR A 149 3.50 4.43 -14.42
N MET A 150 4.65 3.75 -14.40
CA MET A 150 4.85 2.43 -14.99
C MET A 150 4.29 2.32 -16.42
N SER A 151 3.27 1.51 -16.63
CA SER A 151 2.66 1.26 -17.94
C SER A 151 1.32 1.97 -18.16
N GLY A 152 0.89 2.79 -17.21
CA GLY A 152 -0.37 3.55 -17.33
C GLY A 152 -1.61 2.81 -16.85
N LEU A 153 -1.49 1.64 -16.20
CA LEU A 153 -2.65 0.89 -15.72
C LEU A 153 -3.41 1.64 -14.61
N GLN A 154 -4.71 1.36 -14.45
CA GLN A 154 -5.55 1.98 -13.41
C GLN A 154 -4.91 1.88 -12.02
N THR A 155 -4.45 0.69 -11.64
CA THR A 155 -3.72 0.46 -10.39
C THR A 155 -2.47 1.33 -10.32
N GLU A 156 -1.65 1.35 -11.37
CA GLU A 156 -0.38 2.07 -11.39
C GLU A 156 -0.56 3.59 -11.30
N GLN A 157 -1.68 4.16 -11.78
CA GLN A 157 -1.98 5.59 -11.62
C GLN A 157 -2.67 5.90 -10.29
N ALA A 158 -3.49 4.99 -9.76
CA ALA A 158 -4.27 5.21 -8.54
C ALA A 158 -3.42 5.11 -7.27
N LEU A 159 -2.54 4.11 -7.18
CA LEU A 159 -1.77 3.86 -5.96
C LEU A 159 -0.86 5.04 -5.55
N PRO A 160 -0.15 5.73 -6.46
CA PRO A 160 0.67 6.89 -6.11
C PRO A 160 -0.18 8.08 -5.64
N LEU A 161 -1.37 8.28 -6.22
CA LEU A 161 -2.33 9.29 -5.77
C LEU A 161 -2.80 8.99 -4.35
N TYR A 162 -3.19 7.75 -4.06
CA TYR A 162 -3.59 7.30 -2.72
C TYR A 162 -2.46 7.49 -1.69
N LEU A 163 -1.22 7.13 -2.05
CA LEU A 163 -0.06 7.30 -1.18
C LEU A 163 0.28 8.78 -0.93
N GLY A 164 -0.16 9.69 -1.81
CA GLY A 164 0.16 11.11 -1.73
C GLY A 164 1.58 11.44 -2.21
N VAL A 165 2.19 10.57 -3.02
CA VAL A 165 3.57 10.74 -3.52
C VAL A 165 3.66 11.45 -4.87
N VAL A 166 2.52 11.74 -5.51
CA VAL A 166 2.50 12.49 -6.77
C VAL A 166 2.78 13.98 -6.50
N PRO A 167 3.80 14.59 -7.15
CA PRO A 167 4.03 16.03 -7.07
C PRO A 167 2.79 16.83 -7.44
N LYS A 168 2.53 17.95 -6.74
CA LYS A 168 1.28 18.72 -6.83
C LYS A 168 0.95 19.14 -8.27
N GLU A 169 1.96 19.53 -9.02
CA GLU A 169 1.89 19.93 -10.42
C GLU A 169 1.49 18.80 -11.38
N LEU A 170 1.72 17.54 -11.00
CA LEU A 170 1.39 16.36 -11.81
C LEU A 170 0.04 15.73 -11.42
N GLN A 171 -0.47 16.00 -10.21
CA GLN A 171 -1.69 15.37 -9.68
C GLN A 171 -2.88 15.50 -10.64
N SER A 172 -3.15 16.70 -11.16
CA SER A 172 -4.26 16.92 -12.10
C SER A 172 -4.11 16.12 -13.39
N SER A 173 -2.89 15.97 -13.91
CA SER A 173 -2.63 15.22 -15.13
C SER A 173 -2.84 13.72 -14.91
N ILE A 174 -2.25 13.16 -13.85
CA ILE A 174 -2.38 11.74 -13.49
C ILE A 174 -3.84 11.38 -13.22
N LEU A 175 -4.54 12.19 -12.42
CA LEU A 175 -5.96 11.98 -12.13
C LEU A 175 -6.80 12.02 -13.40
N SER A 176 -6.57 12.99 -14.30
CA SER A 176 -7.32 13.11 -15.55
C SER A 176 -7.11 11.91 -16.46
N GLN A 177 -5.89 11.39 -16.53
CA GLN A 177 -5.58 10.18 -17.30
C GLN A 177 -6.26 8.94 -16.71
N LEU A 178 -6.22 8.77 -15.39
CA LEU A 178 -6.92 7.68 -14.69
C LEU A 178 -8.43 7.75 -14.96
N VAL A 179 -9.04 8.92 -14.78
CA VAL A 179 -10.47 9.14 -15.03
C VAL A 179 -10.82 8.84 -16.49
N HIS A 180 -10.00 9.32 -17.43
CA HIS A 180 -10.22 9.09 -18.85
C HIS A 180 -10.17 7.60 -19.20
N ASP A 181 -9.18 6.87 -18.70
CA ASP A 181 -9.12 5.42 -18.88
C ASP A 181 -10.40 4.76 -18.34
N ILE A 182 -10.81 5.11 -17.12
CA ILE A 182 -12.00 4.52 -16.50
C ILE A 182 -13.25 4.83 -17.32
N GLN A 183 -13.59 6.10 -17.52
CA GLN A 183 -14.90 6.49 -18.05
C GLN A 183 -14.99 6.32 -19.58
N VAL A 184 -13.89 6.54 -20.30
CA VAL A 184 -13.88 6.58 -21.76
C VAL A 184 -13.33 5.28 -22.34
N THR A 185 -12.12 4.88 -21.96
CA THR A 185 -11.45 3.70 -22.54
C THR A 185 -12.12 2.40 -22.09
N GLN A 186 -12.35 2.25 -20.79
CA GLN A 186 -12.89 1.03 -20.16
C GLN A 186 -14.41 1.12 -19.91
N LYS A 187 -15.04 2.25 -20.25
CA LYS A 187 -16.50 2.47 -20.16
C LYS A 187 -17.07 2.17 -18.76
N GLY A 188 -16.34 2.61 -17.74
CA GLY A 188 -16.66 2.45 -16.31
C GLY A 188 -16.15 1.15 -15.68
N HIS A 189 -15.52 0.23 -16.43
CA HIS A 189 -15.06 -1.04 -15.86
C HIS A 189 -13.69 -0.94 -15.19
N THR A 190 -13.50 -1.79 -14.17
CA THR A 190 -12.19 -1.98 -13.55
C THR A 190 -11.26 -2.79 -14.44
N THR A 191 -9.97 -2.44 -14.43
CA THR A 191 -8.88 -3.27 -14.98
C THR A 191 -7.92 -3.75 -13.88
N SER A 192 -8.17 -3.32 -12.64
CA SER A 192 -7.39 -3.66 -11.46
C SER A 192 -7.75 -5.02 -10.89
N GLY A 193 -6.77 -5.66 -10.25
CA GLY A 193 -6.97 -6.79 -9.36
C GLY A 193 -7.47 -6.38 -7.97
N ILE A 194 -7.34 -7.29 -7.00
CA ILE A 194 -7.92 -7.13 -5.66
C ILE A 194 -7.34 -5.95 -4.86
N ILE A 195 -6.10 -5.54 -5.12
CA ILE A 195 -5.47 -4.43 -4.38
C ILE A 195 -5.85 -3.11 -5.05
N GLY A 196 -5.68 -3.04 -6.37
CA GLY A 196 -5.94 -1.84 -7.15
C GLY A 196 -7.40 -1.42 -7.10
N ILE A 197 -8.36 -2.35 -7.09
CA ILE A 197 -9.79 -2.00 -7.05
C ILE A 197 -10.14 -1.19 -5.80
N LYS A 198 -9.63 -1.60 -4.62
CA LYS A 198 -9.86 -0.91 -3.34
C LYS A 198 -9.29 0.50 -3.39
N TYR A 199 -7.98 0.60 -3.64
CA TYR A 199 -7.27 1.87 -3.53
C TYR A 199 -7.57 2.83 -4.68
N CYS A 200 -8.05 2.34 -5.83
CA CYS A 200 -8.59 3.19 -6.90
C CYS A 200 -9.84 3.95 -6.44
N MET A 201 -10.76 3.30 -5.71
CA MET A 201 -11.92 3.99 -5.14
C MET A 201 -11.52 5.04 -4.10
N GLU A 202 -10.56 4.72 -3.23
CA GLU A 202 -10.06 5.65 -2.21
C GLU A 202 -9.31 6.84 -2.81
N ALA A 203 -8.48 6.60 -3.83
CA ALA A 203 -7.79 7.65 -4.57
C ALA A 203 -8.80 8.59 -5.25
N LEU A 204 -9.74 8.06 -6.03
CA LEU A 204 -10.76 8.87 -6.70
C LEU A 204 -11.56 9.72 -5.69
N SER A 205 -11.96 9.13 -4.57
CA SER A 205 -12.72 9.84 -3.54
C SER A 205 -11.90 10.96 -2.88
N SER A 206 -10.61 10.75 -2.65
CA SER A 206 -9.70 11.75 -2.06
C SER A 206 -9.41 12.94 -2.98
N TYR A 207 -9.69 12.78 -4.27
CA TYR A 207 -9.51 13.81 -5.31
C TYR A 207 -10.85 14.30 -5.89
N ASP A 208 -11.91 14.29 -5.08
CA ASP A 208 -13.26 14.78 -5.43
C ASP A 208 -13.89 14.10 -6.66
N ARG A 209 -13.46 12.87 -6.98
CA ARG A 209 -13.98 12.03 -8.06
C ARG A 209 -14.78 10.83 -7.56
N GLY A 210 -15.51 11.01 -6.46
CA GLY A 210 -16.44 10.02 -5.94
C GLY A 210 -17.54 9.64 -6.94
N ASP A 211 -17.87 10.52 -7.90
CA ASP A 211 -18.76 10.23 -9.03
C ASP A 211 -18.26 9.07 -9.89
N VAL A 212 -16.95 9.04 -10.18
CA VAL A 212 -16.32 7.98 -10.97
C VAL A 212 -16.25 6.68 -10.18
N ALA A 213 -15.92 6.77 -8.89
CA ALA A 213 -15.90 5.60 -8.01
C ALA A 213 -17.29 4.94 -7.95
N LEU A 214 -18.36 5.73 -7.87
CA LEU A 214 -19.73 5.24 -7.87
C LEU A 214 -20.14 4.63 -9.22
N ASP A 215 -19.82 5.28 -10.35
CA ASP A 215 -20.15 4.76 -11.69
C ASP A 215 -19.60 3.34 -11.89
N ARG A 216 -18.36 3.08 -11.45
CA ARG A 216 -17.72 1.75 -11.51
C ARG A 216 -18.49 0.65 -10.80
N MET A 217 -19.24 0.96 -9.75
CA MET A 217 -20.04 -0.01 -8.99
C MET A 217 -21.36 -0.37 -9.67
N THR A 218 -21.73 0.37 -10.72
CA THR A 218 -23.01 0.23 -11.43
C THR A 218 -22.87 -0.30 -12.87
N LYS A 219 -21.66 -0.72 -13.26
CA LYS A 219 -21.33 -1.31 -14.57
C LYS A 219 -20.96 -2.78 -14.40
#